data_AF-A0A7V3X5Z8-F1
#
_entry.id   AF-A0A7V3X5Z8-F1
#
_cell.length_a   1.000
_cell.length_b   1.000
_cell.length_c   1.000
_cell.angle_alpha   90.00
_cell.angle_beta   90.00
_cell.angle_gamma   90.00
#
_symmetry.space_group_name_H-M   'P 1'
#
loop_
_entity.id
_entity.type
_entity.pdbx_description
1 polymer ?
#
loop_
_entity_poly.entity_id
_entity_poly.type
_entity_poly.pdbx_seq_one_letter_code
_entity_poly.pdbx_strand_id
1 'polypeptide(L)'
;MSKTAVLICPGRGTYNAPELGYIARHFGSPALLAEFDAYRAAQGQETVSALDGAAKFSARLHTRGDNASPLIYAASLLDAQAISEDYDIVAVTGNSMGWYIALAAGGALTPMAGFAVVNTMGTLMQEHLIGGQTLYPFVDDNWQEIPGRRDELLTLVADIDGRGGATLAVSIHLGG
;
A
#
# COMPACT_ATOMS: atom_id res chain seq x y z
N MET A 1 -14.79 5.95 -30.72
CA MET A 1 -13.46 5.46 -30.30
C MET A 1 -13.31 5.83 -28.85
N SER A 2 -13.07 4.85 -27.98
CA SER A 2 -12.73 5.10 -26.57
C SER A 2 -11.39 5.83 -26.50
N LYS A 3 -11.23 6.72 -25.52
CA LYS A 3 -9.96 7.41 -25.27
C LYS A 3 -9.08 6.48 -24.45
N THR A 4 -7.84 6.26 -24.85
CA THR A 4 -6.91 5.49 -24.03
C THR A 4 -6.46 6.30 -22.82
N ALA A 5 -6.27 5.64 -21.68
CA ALA A 5 -5.76 6.25 -20.47
C ALA A 5 -4.89 5.29 -19.64
N VAL A 6 -4.03 5.87 -18.81
CA VAL A 6 -3.25 5.16 -17.80
C VAL A 6 -3.80 5.55 -16.43
N LEU A 7 -4.18 4.56 -15.62
CA LEU A 7 -4.63 4.77 -14.25
C LEU A 7 -3.43 4.84 -13.31
N ILE A 8 -3.32 5.93 -12.54
CA ILE A 8 -2.26 6.13 -11.55
C ILE A 8 -2.89 6.16 -10.16
N CYS A 9 -2.66 5.11 -9.39
CA CYS A 9 -3.19 4.96 -8.04
C CYS A 9 -2.36 5.76 -7.01
N PRO A 10 -3.02 6.52 -6.12
CA PRO A 10 -2.33 7.41 -5.19
C PRO A 10 -1.58 6.68 -4.08
N GLY A 11 -0.48 7.28 -3.62
CA GLY A 11 0.31 6.81 -2.49
C GLY A 11 -0.21 7.28 -1.12
N ARG A 12 0.63 7.09 -0.09
CA ARG A 12 0.33 7.55 1.27
C ARG A 12 0.16 9.07 1.33
N GLY A 13 -0.80 9.54 2.13
CA GLY A 13 -0.97 10.97 2.44
C GLY A 13 -1.98 11.70 1.54
N THR A 14 -2.77 10.97 0.75
CA THR A 14 -3.78 11.56 -0.13
C THR A 14 -5.15 11.73 0.51
N TYR A 15 -5.41 11.13 1.68
CA TYR A 15 -6.62 11.37 2.46
C TYR A 15 -6.33 12.38 3.58
N ASN A 16 -6.74 13.64 3.41
CA ASN A 16 -6.51 14.74 4.35
C ASN A 16 -7.85 15.38 4.78
N ALA A 17 -7.77 16.54 5.45
CA ALA A 17 -8.94 17.23 5.96
C ALA A 17 -10.03 17.53 4.89
N PRO A 18 -9.71 17.92 3.64
CA PRO A 18 -10.72 18.12 2.60
C PRO A 18 -11.42 16.83 2.15
N GLU A 19 -10.74 15.68 2.27
CA GLU A 19 -11.25 14.37 1.91
C GLU A 19 -12.11 13.73 3.00
N LEU A 20 -12.27 14.34 4.18
CA LEU A 20 -13.15 13.78 5.21
C LEU A 20 -14.57 13.55 4.66
N GLY A 21 -15.10 12.33 4.81
CA GLY A 21 -16.40 11.94 4.29
C GLY A 21 -16.43 11.76 2.78
N TYR A 22 -15.28 11.54 2.14
CA TYR A 22 -15.19 11.38 0.68
C TYR A 22 -16.04 10.22 0.21
N ILE A 23 -15.92 9.06 0.85
CA ILE A 23 -16.60 7.84 0.42
C ILE A 23 -18.11 8.04 0.53
N ALA A 24 -18.59 8.54 1.67
CA ALA A 24 -20.00 8.82 1.89
C ALA A 24 -20.56 9.84 0.88
N ARG A 25 -19.81 10.91 0.56
CA ARG A 25 -20.25 11.97 -0.36
C ARG A 25 -20.36 11.50 -1.81
N HIS A 26 -19.42 10.66 -2.26
CA HIS A 26 -19.31 10.29 -3.68
C HIS A 26 -19.96 8.95 -4.02
N PHE A 27 -20.03 8.02 -3.06
CA PHE A 27 -20.49 6.64 -3.30
C PHE A 27 -21.63 6.21 -2.36
N GLY A 28 -21.95 7.02 -1.34
CA GLY A 28 -22.96 6.66 -0.34
C GLY A 28 -22.49 5.52 0.55
N SER A 29 -23.06 4.33 0.35
CA SER A 29 -22.75 3.13 1.16
C SER A 29 -22.59 1.90 0.26
N PRO A 30 -21.50 1.83 -0.52
CA PRO A 30 -21.29 0.72 -1.45
C PRO A 30 -21.14 -0.59 -0.66
N ALA A 31 -21.67 -1.70 -1.19
CA ALA A 31 -21.64 -3.00 -0.52
C ALA A 31 -20.23 -3.46 -0.14
N LEU A 32 -19.24 -3.10 -0.97
CA LEU A 32 -17.83 -3.37 -0.75
C LEU A 32 -17.30 -2.73 0.55
N LEU A 33 -17.81 -1.55 0.92
CA LEU A 33 -17.40 -0.87 2.15
C LEU A 33 -17.85 -1.65 3.39
N ALA A 34 -19.01 -2.32 3.34
CA ALA A 34 -19.49 -3.17 4.43
C ALA A 34 -18.58 -4.42 4.61
N GLU A 35 -18.04 -4.97 3.52
CA GLU A 35 -17.07 -6.07 3.57
C GLU A 35 -15.77 -5.63 4.26
N PHE A 36 -15.25 -4.44 3.88
CA PHE A 36 -14.06 -3.84 4.49
C PHE A 36 -14.25 -3.55 5.97
N ASP A 37 -15.42 -3.02 6.33
CA ASP A 37 -15.79 -2.72 7.71
C ASP A 37 -15.89 -4.00 8.56
N ALA A 38 -16.50 -5.06 8.02
CA ALA A 38 -16.57 -6.35 8.70
C ALA A 38 -15.17 -6.95 8.93
N TYR A 39 -14.28 -6.86 7.94
CA TYR A 39 -12.90 -7.32 8.05
C TYR A 39 -12.12 -6.57 9.14
N ARG A 40 -12.27 -5.24 9.22
CA ARG A 40 -11.63 -4.42 10.27
C ARG A 40 -12.21 -4.66 11.65
N ALA A 41 -13.55 -4.77 11.75
CA ALA A 41 -14.22 -5.07 13.00
C ALA A 41 -13.77 -6.42 13.59
N ALA A 42 -13.59 -7.44 12.74
CA ALA A 42 -13.07 -8.75 13.15
C ALA A 42 -11.64 -8.70 13.71
N GLN A 43 -10.86 -7.67 13.37
CA GLN A 43 -9.51 -7.41 13.91
C GLN A 43 -9.52 -6.40 15.07
N GLY A 44 -10.69 -5.96 15.54
CA GLY A 44 -10.80 -4.94 16.59
C GLY A 44 -10.36 -3.55 16.15
N GLN A 45 -10.36 -3.28 14.85
CA GLN A 45 -9.96 -1.99 14.27
C GLN A 45 -11.19 -1.11 13.99
N GLU A 46 -11.02 0.20 14.11
CA GLU A 46 -12.08 1.17 13.79
C GLU A 46 -12.44 1.09 12.30
N THR A 47 -13.72 1.02 11.95
CA THR A 47 -14.15 0.72 10.57
C THR A 47 -13.85 1.87 9.61
N VAL A 48 -13.79 1.59 8.31
CA VAL A 48 -13.56 2.62 7.29
C VAL A 48 -14.71 3.61 7.28
N SER A 49 -15.97 3.15 7.41
CA SER A 49 -17.12 4.05 7.48
C SER A 49 -17.09 4.96 8.72
N ALA A 50 -16.65 4.45 9.87
CA ALA A 50 -16.52 5.25 11.09
C ALA A 50 -15.43 6.32 10.94
N LEU A 51 -14.30 5.98 10.32
CA LEU A 51 -13.22 6.91 10.03
C LEU A 51 -13.62 7.97 8.99
N ASP A 52 -14.23 7.56 7.88
CA ASP A 52 -14.69 8.47 6.81
C ASP A 52 -15.79 9.40 7.32
N GLY A 53 -16.73 8.87 8.10
CA GLY A 53 -17.87 9.58 8.68
C GLY A 53 -17.58 10.35 9.97
N ALA A 54 -16.32 10.48 10.38
CA ALA A 54 -15.98 11.19 11.61
C ALA A 54 -16.45 12.66 11.56
N ALA A 55 -16.94 13.20 12.68
CA ALA A 55 -17.49 14.56 12.73
C ALA A 55 -16.46 15.67 12.41
N LYS A 56 -15.17 15.38 12.62
CA LYS A 56 -14.06 16.28 12.28
C LYS A 56 -12.81 15.49 11.93
N PHE A 57 -12.02 16.05 11.03
CA PHE A 57 -10.72 15.49 10.70
C PHE A 57 -9.79 15.62 11.92
N SER A 58 -9.02 14.58 12.16
CA SER A 58 -8.01 14.52 13.21
C SER A 58 -6.73 13.99 12.61
N ALA A 59 -5.69 14.83 12.53
CA ALA A 59 -4.41 14.41 11.99
C ALA A 59 -3.86 13.18 12.74
N ARG A 60 -4.01 13.14 14.07
CA ARG A 60 -3.57 12.02 14.91
C ARG A 60 -4.29 10.70 14.57
N LEU A 61 -5.56 10.77 14.20
CA LEU A 61 -6.38 9.59 13.91
C LEU A 61 -6.26 9.16 12.44
N HIS A 62 -6.43 10.10 11.51
CA HIS A 62 -6.63 9.81 10.09
C HIS A 62 -5.31 9.68 9.32
N THR A 63 -4.19 10.22 9.83
CA THR A 63 -2.88 10.08 9.16
C THR A 63 -2.02 8.93 9.70
N ARG A 64 -2.51 8.27 10.75
CA ARG A 64 -1.91 7.05 11.32
C ARG A 64 -1.94 5.94 10.28
N GLY A 65 -0.85 5.22 10.06
CA GLY A 65 -0.69 4.35 8.89
C GLY A 65 -1.82 3.32 8.73
N ASP A 66 -2.21 2.69 9.82
CA ASP A 66 -3.26 1.67 9.89
C ASP A 66 -4.70 2.21 9.74
N ASN A 67 -4.88 3.53 9.76
CA ASN A 67 -6.15 4.19 9.46
C ASN A 67 -6.13 4.92 8.10
N ALA A 68 -5.01 5.55 7.76
CA ALA A 68 -4.84 6.27 6.50
C ALA A 68 -4.86 5.33 5.31
N SER A 69 -4.13 4.20 5.39
CA SER A 69 -4.01 3.23 4.32
C SER A 69 -5.35 2.63 3.85
N PRO A 70 -6.23 2.12 4.73
CA PRO A 70 -7.54 1.61 4.30
C PRO A 70 -8.49 2.71 3.79
N LEU A 71 -8.43 3.94 4.33
CA LEU A 71 -9.20 5.08 3.81
C LEU A 71 -8.81 5.40 2.36
N ILE A 72 -7.51 5.54 2.11
CA ILE A 72 -7.00 5.84 0.77
C ILE A 72 -7.33 4.69 -0.19
N TYR A 73 -7.15 3.44 0.24
CA TYR A 73 -7.47 2.29 -0.59
C TYR A 73 -8.94 2.23 -0.97
N ALA A 74 -9.84 2.35 0.02
CA ALA A 74 -11.28 2.26 -0.22
C ALA A 74 -11.76 3.38 -1.15
N ALA A 75 -11.37 4.64 -0.89
CA ALA A 75 -11.71 5.76 -1.74
C ALA A 75 -11.18 5.58 -3.18
N SER A 76 -9.90 5.23 -3.33
CA SER A 76 -9.26 5.13 -4.65
C SER A 76 -9.76 3.95 -5.47
N LEU A 77 -10.11 2.83 -4.83
CA LEU A 77 -10.67 1.68 -5.54
C LEU A 77 -12.08 1.98 -6.02
N LEU A 78 -12.89 2.68 -5.22
CA LEU A 78 -14.22 3.12 -5.63
C LEU A 78 -14.14 4.13 -6.80
N ASP A 79 -13.18 5.05 -6.77
CA ASP A 79 -12.88 5.94 -7.90
C ASP A 79 -12.52 5.15 -9.16
N ALA A 80 -11.64 4.16 -9.03
CA ALA A 80 -11.24 3.31 -10.16
C ALA A 80 -12.42 2.52 -10.76
N GLN A 81 -13.34 2.04 -9.92
CA GLN A 81 -14.55 1.34 -10.35
C GLN A 81 -15.60 2.27 -10.98
N ALA A 82 -15.52 3.58 -10.73
CA ALA A 82 -16.44 4.58 -11.26
C ALA A 82 -15.93 5.25 -12.56
N ILE A 83 -14.76 4.84 -13.08
CA ILE A 83 -14.24 5.33 -14.36
C ILE A 83 -15.23 5.00 -15.49
N SER A 84 -15.58 6.00 -16.30
CA SER A 84 -16.49 5.84 -17.44
C SER A 84 -15.93 4.84 -18.47
N GLU A 85 -16.82 4.03 -19.06
CA GLU A 85 -16.53 3.13 -20.18
C GLU A 85 -16.02 3.87 -21.44
N ASP A 86 -16.14 5.21 -21.49
CA ASP A 86 -15.53 6.04 -22.53
C ASP A 86 -13.99 5.97 -22.55
N TYR A 87 -13.38 5.50 -21.46
CA TYR A 87 -11.94 5.33 -21.31
C TYR A 87 -11.52 3.86 -21.41
N ASP A 88 -10.56 3.59 -22.28
CA ASP A 88 -9.85 2.31 -22.35
C ASP A 88 -8.60 2.37 -21.47
N ILE A 89 -8.63 1.70 -20.32
CA ILE A 89 -7.51 1.68 -19.37
C ILE A 89 -6.46 0.68 -19.85
N VAL A 90 -5.40 1.19 -20.48
CA VAL A 90 -4.35 0.37 -21.09
C VAL A 90 -3.20 0.03 -20.14
N ALA A 91 -3.12 0.71 -19.00
CA ALA A 91 -2.16 0.42 -17.94
C ALA A 91 -2.65 0.94 -16.58
N VAL A 92 -2.23 0.26 -15.51
CA VAL A 92 -2.48 0.65 -14.11
C VAL A 92 -1.14 0.66 -13.37
N THR A 93 -0.86 1.72 -12.64
CA THR A 93 0.38 1.85 -11.85
C THR A 93 0.15 2.61 -10.56
N GLY A 94 1.10 2.56 -9.64
CA GLY A 94 1.08 3.31 -8.38
C GLY A 94 2.38 3.14 -7.64
N ASN A 95 2.79 4.15 -6.86
CA ASN A 95 4.02 4.10 -6.08
C ASN A 95 3.75 3.76 -4.62
N SER A 96 4.63 2.95 -4.01
CA SER A 96 4.52 2.55 -2.60
C SER A 96 3.14 1.96 -2.30
N MET A 97 2.38 2.54 -1.37
CA MET A 97 1.02 2.10 -1.05
C MET A 97 0.08 2.08 -2.27
N GLY A 98 0.27 2.98 -3.24
CA GLY A 98 -0.53 3.02 -4.47
C GLY A 98 -0.36 1.77 -5.33
N TRP A 99 0.76 1.04 -5.18
CA TRP A 99 0.99 -0.22 -5.89
C TRP A 99 -0.03 -1.29 -5.49
N TYR A 100 -0.43 -1.37 -4.21
CA TYR A 100 -1.44 -2.33 -3.77
C TYR A 100 -2.84 -2.00 -4.31
N ILE A 101 -3.14 -0.71 -4.49
CA ILE A 101 -4.38 -0.27 -5.15
C ILE A 101 -4.31 -0.67 -6.64
N ALA A 102 -3.16 -0.45 -7.29
CA ALA A 102 -2.96 -0.82 -8.69
C ALA A 102 -3.12 -2.33 -8.94
N LEU A 103 -2.68 -3.19 -8.01
CA LEU A 103 -2.92 -4.63 -8.10
C LEU A 103 -4.42 -4.98 -8.13
N ALA A 104 -5.22 -4.32 -7.29
CA ALA A 104 -6.66 -4.56 -7.25
C ALA A 104 -7.38 -3.93 -8.46
N ALA A 105 -7.06 -2.69 -8.79
CA ALA A 105 -7.64 -1.99 -9.94
C ALA A 105 -7.26 -2.63 -11.28
N GLY A 106 -6.08 -3.22 -11.39
CA GLY A 106 -5.63 -3.99 -12.55
C GLY A 106 -6.10 -5.45 -12.56
N GLY A 107 -6.86 -5.89 -11.55
CA GLY A 107 -7.44 -7.23 -11.48
C GLY A 107 -6.48 -8.36 -11.05
N ALA A 108 -5.25 -8.05 -10.66
CA ALA A 108 -4.30 -9.03 -10.11
C ALA A 108 -4.71 -9.52 -8.71
N LEU A 109 -5.42 -8.68 -7.95
CA LEU A 109 -6.05 -9.03 -6.68
C LEU A 109 -7.54 -8.71 -6.73
N THR A 110 -8.33 -9.45 -5.96
CA THR A 110 -9.71 -9.04 -5.68
C THR A 110 -9.71 -7.76 -4.82
N PRO A 111 -10.80 -6.98 -4.82
CA PRO A 111 -10.99 -5.84 -3.92
C PRO A 111 -10.68 -6.17 -2.45
N MET A 112 -11.21 -7.27 -1.93
CA MET A 112 -10.97 -7.65 -0.54
C MET A 112 -9.53 -8.11 -0.30
N ALA A 113 -8.91 -8.84 -1.24
CA ALA A 113 -7.52 -9.25 -1.11
C ALA A 113 -6.55 -8.05 -1.11
N GLY A 114 -6.77 -7.08 -1.99
CA GLY A 114 -5.98 -5.84 -1.99
C GLY A 114 -6.16 -5.04 -0.71
N PHE A 115 -7.40 -4.93 -0.20
CA PHE A 115 -7.68 -4.28 1.07
C PHE A 115 -6.97 -4.99 2.24
N ALA A 116 -7.02 -6.31 2.30
CA ALA A 116 -6.38 -7.10 3.35
C ALA A 116 -4.86 -6.86 3.38
N VAL A 117 -4.21 -6.82 2.22
CA VAL A 117 -2.78 -6.48 2.11
C VAL A 117 -2.52 -5.07 2.62
N VAL A 118 -3.28 -4.07 2.15
CA VAL A 118 -3.08 -2.67 2.56
C VAL A 118 -3.31 -2.47 4.06
N ASN A 119 -4.36 -3.07 4.61
CA ASN A 119 -4.69 -3.00 6.02
C ASN A 119 -3.57 -3.61 6.86
N THR A 120 -3.10 -4.80 6.48
CA THR A 120 -2.01 -5.50 7.17
C THR A 120 -0.72 -4.67 7.14
N MET A 121 -0.34 -4.16 5.97
CA MET A 121 0.87 -3.34 5.84
C MET A 121 0.76 -2.03 6.65
N GLY A 122 -0.40 -1.38 6.65
CA GLY A 122 -0.65 -0.19 7.46
C GLY A 122 -0.50 -0.46 8.96
N THR A 123 -1.03 -1.59 9.45
CA THR A 123 -0.88 -2.07 10.82
C THR A 123 0.56 -2.38 11.17
N LEU A 124 1.26 -3.18 10.37
CA LEU A 124 2.66 -3.54 10.61
C LEU A 124 3.57 -2.32 10.62
N MET A 125 3.39 -1.37 9.69
CA MET A 125 4.14 -0.12 9.69
C MET A 125 3.89 0.70 10.96
N GLN A 126 2.68 0.67 11.51
CA GLN A 126 2.32 1.45 12.70
C GLN A 126 2.81 0.80 14.00
N GLU A 127 2.76 -0.53 14.10
CA GLU A 127 3.14 -1.30 15.29
C GLU A 127 4.64 -1.59 15.35
N HIS A 128 5.22 -1.92 14.22
CA HIS A 128 6.60 -2.40 14.09
C HIS A 128 7.46 -1.43 13.29
N LEU A 129 7.26 -0.12 13.47
CA LEU A 129 8.08 0.99 12.95
C LEU A 129 9.61 0.84 13.16
N ILE A 130 10.03 -0.22 13.83
CA ILE A 130 11.40 -0.61 14.14
C ILE A 130 11.96 -1.41 12.96
N GLY A 131 12.75 -0.74 12.13
CA GLY A 131 13.47 -1.38 11.04
C GLY A 131 14.05 -0.35 10.08
N GLY A 132 14.95 -0.79 9.23
CA GLY A 132 15.55 0.03 8.19
C GLY A 132 15.83 -0.82 6.95
N GLN A 133 16.01 -0.15 5.82
CA GLN A 133 16.48 -0.78 4.60
C GLN A 133 17.76 -0.08 4.16
N THR A 134 18.74 -0.85 3.70
CA THR A 134 19.96 -0.34 3.08
C THR A 134 20.08 -0.96 1.71
N LEU A 135 20.29 -0.11 0.70
CA LEU A 135 20.66 -0.55 -0.64
C LEU A 135 22.18 -0.67 -0.69
N TYR A 136 22.66 -1.85 -1.07
CA TYR A 136 24.10 -2.11 -1.18
C TYR A 136 24.42 -2.73 -2.54
N PRO A 137 25.22 -2.05 -3.39
CA PRO A 137 25.58 -2.59 -4.69
C PRO A 137 26.62 -3.70 -4.55
N PHE A 138 26.49 -4.72 -5.40
CA PHE A 138 27.52 -5.75 -5.62
C PHE A 138 27.97 -5.80 -7.09
N VAL A 139 27.66 -4.75 -7.84
CA VAL A 139 28.07 -4.52 -9.23
C VAL A 139 28.98 -3.30 -9.32
N ASP A 140 29.76 -3.22 -10.39
CA ASP A 140 30.63 -2.07 -10.69
C ASP A 140 29.89 -0.92 -11.41
N ASP A 141 30.61 0.14 -11.76
CA ASP A 141 30.06 1.32 -12.46
C ASP A 141 29.50 0.98 -13.87
N ASN A 142 29.84 -0.19 -14.41
CA ASN A 142 29.34 -0.70 -15.69
C ASN A 142 28.21 -1.73 -15.50
N TRP A 143 27.65 -1.84 -14.29
CA TRP A 143 26.61 -2.80 -13.93
C TRP A 143 27.02 -4.27 -14.10
N GLN A 144 28.32 -4.55 -14.03
CA GLN A 144 28.84 -5.92 -14.06
C GLN A 144 29.01 -6.46 -12.64
N GLU A 145 28.68 -7.73 -12.43
CA GLU A 145 28.88 -8.38 -11.13
C GLU A 145 30.34 -8.33 -10.72
N ILE A 146 30.59 -7.86 -9.49
CA ILE A 146 31.93 -7.90 -8.90
C ILE A 146 32.15 -9.33 -8.38
N PRO A 147 33.13 -10.08 -8.92
CA PRO A 147 33.31 -11.48 -8.56
C PRO A 147 33.43 -11.69 -7.04
N GLY A 148 32.64 -12.61 -6.49
CA GLY A 148 32.63 -12.97 -5.07
C GLY A 148 31.94 -11.98 -4.14
N ARG A 149 31.65 -10.75 -4.59
CA ARG A 149 31.09 -9.70 -3.71
C ARG A 149 29.71 -10.04 -3.17
N ARG A 150 28.88 -10.71 -3.99
CA ARG A 150 27.56 -11.18 -3.58
C ARG A 150 27.63 -12.17 -2.43
N ASP A 151 28.52 -13.16 -2.53
CA ASP A 151 28.67 -14.20 -1.52
C ASP A 151 29.25 -13.66 -0.21
N GLU A 152 30.20 -12.71 -0.30
CA GLU A 152 30.70 -11.97 0.86
C GLU A 152 29.57 -11.24 1.61
N LEU A 153 28.70 -10.54 0.87
CA LEU A 153 27.58 -9.80 1.45
C LEU A 153 26.54 -10.74 2.06
N LEU A 154 26.20 -11.85 1.40
CA LEU A 154 25.26 -12.84 1.95
C LEU A 154 25.82 -13.49 3.22
N THR A 155 27.14 -13.75 3.26
CA THR A 155 27.82 -14.23 4.47
C THR A 155 27.72 -13.21 5.60
N LEU A 156 27.93 -11.93 5.31
CA LEU A 156 27.80 -10.86 6.30
C LEU A 156 26.36 -10.69 6.80
N VAL A 157 25.37 -10.82 5.92
CA VAL A 157 23.94 -10.80 6.29
C VAL A 157 23.65 -11.94 7.28
N ALA A 158 24.07 -13.15 6.96
CA ALA A 158 23.86 -14.31 7.83
C ALA A 158 24.61 -14.18 9.17
N ASP A 159 25.83 -13.65 9.17
CA ASP A 159 26.59 -13.40 10.40
C ASP A 159 25.89 -12.35 11.28
N ILE A 160 25.39 -11.25 10.72
CA ILE A 160 24.67 -10.22 11.48
C ILE A 160 23.36 -10.77 12.04
N ASP A 161 22.58 -11.50 11.24
CA ASP A 161 21.31 -12.11 11.68
C ASP A 161 21.51 -13.15 12.79
N GLY A 162 22.67 -13.83 12.80
CA GLY A 162 23.05 -14.76 13.85
C GLY A 162 23.47 -14.11 15.18
N ARG A 163 23.67 -12.78 15.22
CA ARG A 163 24.03 -12.07 16.46
C ARG A 163 22.79 -11.87 17.32
N GLY A 164 22.85 -12.25 18.58
CA GLY A 164 21.74 -12.10 19.52
C GLY A 164 21.20 -10.66 19.56
N GLY A 165 19.91 -10.49 19.29
CA GLY A 165 19.23 -9.19 19.28
C GLY A 165 19.32 -8.41 17.98
N ALA A 166 19.93 -8.96 16.92
CA ALA A 166 19.91 -8.39 15.58
C ALA A 166 19.01 -9.22 14.65
N THR A 167 18.44 -8.56 13.64
CA THR A 167 17.73 -9.21 12.54
C THR A 167 18.11 -8.49 11.26
N LEU A 168 18.67 -9.22 10.30
CA LEU A 168 19.02 -8.68 8.99
C LEU A 168 18.77 -9.74 7.93
N ALA A 169 17.89 -9.44 6.98
CA ALA A 169 17.56 -10.35 5.90
C ALA A 169 17.64 -9.65 4.54
N VAL A 170 17.84 -10.43 3.48
CA VAL A 170 17.70 -9.94 2.12
C VAL A 170 16.22 -9.64 1.88
N SER A 171 15.92 -8.37 1.63
CA SER A 171 14.56 -7.90 1.33
C SER A 171 14.21 -8.12 -0.14
N ILE A 172 15.04 -7.61 -1.06
CA ILE A 172 14.79 -7.62 -2.51
C ILE A 172 16.14 -7.67 -3.25
N HIS A 173 16.24 -8.47 -4.31
CA HIS A 173 17.29 -8.33 -5.32
C HIS A 173 16.81 -7.34 -6.40
N LEU A 174 17.40 -6.15 -6.43
CA LEU A 174 17.03 -5.10 -7.36
C LEU A 174 17.96 -5.16 -8.58
N GLY A 175 17.41 -5.29 -9.79
CA GLY A 175 18.20 -5.26 -11.04
C GLY A 175 18.14 -6.52 -11.92
N GLY A 176 17.50 -7.60 -11.44
CA GLY A 176 17.42 -8.88 -12.17
C GLY A 176 18.58 -9.81 -11.84
#